data_AF-A0A9P0JUW0-F1
#
_entry.id   AF-A0A9P0JUW0-F1
#
_cell.length_a   1.000
_cell.length_b   1.000
_cell.length_c   1.000
_cell.angle_alpha   90.00
_cell.angle_beta   90.00
_cell.angle_gamma   90.00
#
_symmetry.space_group_name_H-M   'P 1'
#
loop_
_entity.id
_entity.type
_entity.pdbx_description
1 polymer ?
#
loop_
_entity_poly.entity_id
_entity_poly.type
_entity_poly.pdbx_seq_one_letter_code
_entity_poly.pdbx_strand_id
1 'polypeptide(L)'
;MMLMRTYMDPQTTMQLIEGLHAARCLWDKNSDEYQDRYMKQQELEKLAFQFNATVEEITKRIKSLKTQFRREHKKMLSIMNDPKKSHLRRNTWFGYENLMFLLDGEAVKDSNSKQHAQS
;
A
#
# COMPACT_ATOMS: atom_id res chain seq x y z
N MET A 1 -14.11 -18.14 -4.71
CA MET A 1 -14.39 -17.97 -3.27
C MET A 1 -13.43 -16.93 -2.70
N MET A 2 -13.89 -15.70 -2.41
CA MET A 2 -13.10 -14.71 -1.65
C MET A 2 -13.32 -14.99 -0.17
N LEU A 3 -12.34 -15.66 0.45
CA LEU A 3 -12.34 -15.94 1.88
C LEU A 3 -12.30 -14.62 2.66
N MET A 4 -13.33 -14.44 3.50
CA MET A 4 -13.44 -13.55 4.64
C MET A 4 -12.95 -12.11 4.43
N ARG A 5 -13.91 -11.20 4.17
CA ARG A 5 -13.80 -9.83 4.65
C ARG A 5 -13.81 -9.88 6.19
N THR A 6 -12.68 -10.16 6.82
CA THR A 6 -12.46 -9.72 8.19
C THR A 6 -12.52 -8.21 8.14
N TYR A 7 -13.66 -7.67 8.56
CA TYR A 7 -13.88 -6.23 8.64
C TYR A 7 -12.95 -5.74 9.74
N MET A 8 -11.75 -5.30 9.35
CA MET A 8 -10.81 -4.69 10.28
C MET A 8 -11.41 -3.35 10.70
N ASP A 9 -11.43 -3.08 11.99
CA ASP A 9 -11.92 -1.79 12.49
C ASP A 9 -11.10 -0.64 11.86
N PRO A 10 -11.71 0.51 11.54
CA PRO A 10 -10.98 1.65 11.00
C PRO A 10 -9.76 2.06 11.83
N GLN A 11 -9.81 1.94 13.16
CA GLN A 11 -8.68 2.25 14.05
C GLN A 11 -7.53 1.27 13.85
N THR A 12 -7.83 -0.04 13.86
CA THR A 12 -6.84 -1.09 13.61
C THR A 12 -6.25 -0.96 12.21
N THR A 13 -7.07 -0.56 11.24
CA THR A 13 -6.62 -0.28 9.86
C THR A 13 -5.63 0.88 9.84
N MET A 14 -5.91 1.98 10.52
CA MET A 14 -4.97 3.11 10.61
C MET A 14 -3.66 2.72 11.28
N GLN A 15 -3.71 2.01 12.42
CA GLN A 15 -2.51 1.53 13.10
C GLN A 15 -1.66 0.63 12.20
N LEU A 16 -2.30 -0.22 11.39
CA LEU A 16 -1.58 -1.08 10.46
C LEU A 16 -0.96 -0.28 9.31
N ILE A 17 -1.61 0.79 8.85
CA ILE A 17 -1.06 1.70 7.85
C ILE A 17 0.16 2.46 8.42
N GLU A 18 0.07 2.95 9.66
CA GLU A 18 1.18 3.62 10.34
C GLU A 18 2.38 2.68 10.53
N GLY A 19 2.14 1.46 11.02
CA GLY A 19 3.16 0.43 11.15
C GLY A 19 3.80 0.06 9.81
N LEU A 20 2.98 -0.05 8.75
CA LEU A 20 3.47 -0.26 7.40
C LEU A 20 4.33 0.91 6.92
N HIS A 21 3.93 2.16 7.18
CA HIS A 21 4.66 3.35 6.76
C HIS A 21 6.05 3.42 7.42
N ALA A 22 6.13 3.15 8.73
CA ALA A 22 7.40 3.10 9.46
C ALA A 22 8.33 1.97 8.95
N ALA A 23 7.75 0.87 8.48
CA ALA A 23 8.46 -0.31 7.99
C ALA A 23 8.91 -0.17 6.52
N ARG A 24 9.91 0.68 6.25
CA ARG A 24 10.42 0.91 4.88
C ARG A 24 10.79 -0.37 4.14
N CYS A 25 11.38 -1.36 4.83
CA CYS A 25 11.66 -2.70 4.28
C CYS A 25 10.44 -3.41 3.66
N LEU A 26 9.20 -3.08 4.06
CA LEU A 26 7.96 -3.72 3.59
C LEU A 26 7.34 -3.06 2.36
N TRP A 27 7.71 -1.83 2.02
CA TRP A 27 7.04 -1.07 0.95
C TRP A 27 7.96 -0.27 0.04
N ASP A 28 9.07 0.24 0.57
CA ASP A 28 9.96 1.13 -0.15
C ASP A 28 10.98 0.33 -0.96
N LYS A 29 10.72 0.15 -2.25
CA LYS A 29 11.61 -0.61 -3.15
C LYS A 29 12.95 0.09 -3.39
N ASN A 30 13.05 1.38 -3.03
CA ASN A 30 14.25 2.18 -3.21
C ASN A 30 15.18 2.10 -1.98
N SER A 31 14.69 1.58 -0.86
CA SER A 31 15.51 1.35 0.33
C SER A 31 16.28 0.04 0.19
N ASP A 32 17.56 0.05 0.58
CA ASP A 32 18.38 -1.16 0.67
C ASP A 32 17.76 -2.19 1.63
N GLU A 33 17.04 -1.71 2.65
CA GLU A 33 16.30 -2.53 3.62
C GLU A 33 15.21 -3.39 2.95
N TYR A 34 14.72 -3.01 1.76
CA TYR A 34 13.74 -3.82 1.03
C TYR A 34 14.35 -5.07 0.41
N GLN A 35 15.67 -5.13 0.17
CA GLN A 35 16.29 -6.38 -0.28
C GLN A 35 16.54 -7.34 0.89
N ASP A 36 16.57 -6.82 2.12
CA ASP A 36 16.82 -7.60 3.31
C ASP A 36 15.58 -8.43 3.72
N ARG A 37 15.68 -9.75 3.53
CA ARG A 37 14.62 -10.70 3.91
C ARG A 37 14.48 -10.84 5.43
N TYR A 38 15.56 -10.68 6.17
CA TYR A 38 15.56 -10.77 7.62
C TYR A 38 14.83 -9.58 8.23
N MET A 39 15.13 -8.35 7.78
CA MET A 39 14.43 -7.15 8.24
C MET A 39 12.93 -7.20 7.93
N LYS A 40 12.54 -7.70 6.75
CA LYS A 40 11.14 -7.92 6.39
C LYS A 40 10.43 -8.88 7.35
N GLN A 41 11.07 -10.01 7.64
CA GLN A 41 10.51 -11.01 8.54
C GLN A 41 10.36 -10.45 9.97
N GLN A 42 11.39 -9.77 10.49
CA GLN A 42 11.33 -9.15 11.81
C GLN A 42 10.21 -8.12 11.94
N GLU A 43 10.05 -7.24 10.94
CA GLU A 43 9.03 -6.22 11.00
C GLU A 43 7.62 -6.81 10.85
N LEU A 44 7.46 -7.88 10.05
CA LEU A 44 6.20 -8.64 9.99
C LEU A 44 5.88 -9.36 11.31
N GLU A 45 6.88 -9.92 11.99
CA GLU A 45 6.70 -10.56 13.30
C GLU A 45 6.32 -9.54 14.37
N LYS A 46 6.93 -8.36 14.36
CA LYS A 46 6.58 -7.25 15.26
C LYS A 46 5.15 -6.78 15.05
N LEU A 47 4.71 -6.62 13.79
CA LEU A 47 3.32 -6.31 13.48
C LEU A 47 2.39 -7.46 13.89
N ALA A 48 2.75 -8.72 13.62
CA ALA A 48 1.98 -9.89 14.05
C ALA A 48 1.75 -9.90 15.56
N PHE A 49 2.80 -9.64 16.34
CA PHE A 49 2.72 -9.53 17.79
C PHE A 49 1.83 -8.36 18.23
N GLN A 50 2.02 -7.16 17.68
CA GLN A 50 1.24 -5.96 18.03
C GLN A 50 -0.27 -6.14 17.78
N PHE A 51 -0.63 -6.84 16.70
CA PHE A 51 -2.03 -7.06 16.30
C PHE A 51 -2.60 -8.40 16.82
N ASN A 52 -1.86 -9.11 17.68
CA ASN A 52 -2.21 -10.44 18.18
C ASN A 52 -2.68 -11.39 17.06
N ALA A 53 -1.91 -11.42 15.98
CA ALA A 53 -2.20 -12.17 14.76
C ALA A 53 -0.96 -12.95 14.31
N THR A 54 -1.13 -13.83 13.33
CA THR A 54 0.00 -14.51 12.70
C THR A 54 0.67 -13.63 11.64
N VAL A 55 1.94 -13.89 11.37
CA VAL A 55 2.69 -13.26 10.24
C VAL A 55 1.94 -13.44 8.92
N GLU A 56 1.34 -14.61 8.71
CA GLU A 56 0.56 -14.90 7.50
C GLU A 56 -0.69 -14.01 7.39
N GLU A 57 -1.43 -13.84 8.50
CA GLU A 57 -2.60 -12.95 8.54
C GLU A 57 -2.23 -11.49 8.30
N ILE A 58 -1.16 -11.01 8.94
CA ILE A 58 -0.66 -9.64 8.72
C ILE A 58 -0.22 -9.44 7.28
N THR A 59 0.49 -10.41 6.71
CA THR A 59 0.90 -10.35 5.30
C THR A 59 -0.31 -10.29 4.37
N LYS A 60 -1.35 -11.09 4.63
CA LYS A 60 -2.62 -11.03 3.88
C LYS A 60 -3.32 -9.68 4.03
N ARG A 61 -3.36 -9.13 5.24
CA ARG A 61 -3.95 -7.81 5.55
C ARG A 61 -3.22 -6.69 4.81
N ILE A 62 -1.89 -6.64 4.88
CA ILE A 62 -1.06 -5.68 4.15
C ILE A 62 -1.29 -5.80 2.63
N LYS A 63 -1.32 -7.02 2.09
CA LYS A 63 -1.59 -7.26 0.68
C LYS A 63 -2.98 -6.75 0.27
N SER A 64 -3.99 -6.96 1.12
CA SER A 64 -5.34 -6.45 0.90
C SER A 64 -5.36 -4.91 0.86
N LEU A 65 -4.70 -4.24 1.82
CA LEU A 65 -4.59 -2.77 1.87
C LEU A 65 -3.92 -2.21 0.62
N LYS A 66 -2.78 -2.77 0.21
CA LYS A 66 -2.08 -2.36 -1.02
C LYS A 66 -2.97 -2.54 -2.26
N THR A 67 -3.74 -3.63 -2.31
CA THR A 67 -4.68 -3.90 -3.43
C THR A 67 -5.83 -2.89 -3.45
N GLN A 68 -6.41 -2.60 -2.28
CA GLN A 68 -7.48 -1.60 -2.13
C GLN A 68 -6.99 -0.21 -2.53
N PHE A 69 -5.80 0.19 -2.04
CA PHE A 69 -5.16 1.44 -2.41
C PHE A 69 -4.97 1.57 -3.92
N ARG A 70 -4.41 0.56 -4.60
CA ARG A 70 -4.19 0.62 -6.06
C ARG A 70 -5.49 0.80 -6.85
N ARG A 71 -6.58 0.14 -6.42
CA ARG A 71 -7.90 0.28 -7.03
C ARG A 71 -8.44 1.70 -6.83
N GLU A 72 -8.32 2.23 -5.62
CA GLU A 72 -8.78 3.57 -5.30
C GLU A 72 -7.93 4.64 -6.00
N HIS A 73 -6.61 4.45 -6.09
CA HIS A 73 -5.69 5.33 -6.80
C HIS A 73 -6.01 5.40 -8.30
N LYS A 74 -6.25 4.25 -8.96
CA LYS A 74 -6.68 4.22 -10.36
C LYS A 74 -8.01 4.97 -10.57
N LYS A 75 -8.95 4.81 -9.64
CA LYS A 75 -10.22 5.54 -9.65
C LYS A 75 -10.00 7.05 -9.47
N MET A 76 -9.11 7.45 -8.56
CA MET A 76 -8.75 8.85 -8.33
C MET A 76 -8.08 9.48 -9.56
N LEU A 77 -7.16 8.78 -10.23
CA LEU A 77 -6.58 9.26 -11.50
C LEU A 77 -7.65 9.46 -12.57
N SER A 78 -8.62 8.54 -12.67
CA SER A 78 -9.75 8.70 -13.59
C SER A 78 -10.65 9.89 -13.25
N ILE A 79 -10.83 10.19 -11.96
CA ILE A 79 -11.59 11.36 -11.50
C ILE A 79 -10.81 12.66 -11.75
N MET A 80 -9.49 12.66 -11.55
CA MET A 80 -8.64 13.83 -11.78
C MET A 80 -8.61 14.23 -13.25
N ASN A 81 -8.64 13.26 -14.16
CA ASN A 81 -8.64 13.50 -15.60
C ASN A 81 -10.01 13.89 -16.18
N ASP A 82 -11.09 13.89 -15.37
CA ASP A 82 -12.46 14.15 -15.82
C ASP A 82 -13.14 15.17 -14.89
N PRO A 83 -13.22 16.46 -15.27
CA PRO A 83 -13.81 17.53 -14.45
C PRO A 83 -15.24 17.25 -13.98
N LYS A 84 -16.02 16.47 -14.76
CA LYS A 84 -17.40 16.11 -14.43
C LYS A 84 -17.49 15.16 -13.22
N LYS A 85 -16.41 14.44 -12.91
CA LYS A 85 -16.33 13.49 -11.79
C LYS A 85 -15.73 14.09 -10.52
N SER A 86 -15.32 15.36 -10.54
CA SER A 86 -14.69 16.05 -9.41
C SER A 86 -15.45 15.90 -8.08
N HIS A 87 -16.79 15.88 -8.12
CA HIS A 87 -17.64 15.68 -6.95
C HIS A 87 -17.44 14.32 -6.25
N LEU A 88 -16.96 13.29 -6.95
CA LEU A 88 -16.71 11.95 -6.42
C LEU A 88 -15.43 11.87 -5.56
N ARG A 89 -14.57 12.90 -5.57
CA ARG A 89 -13.36 12.93 -4.71
C ARG A 89 -13.69 12.87 -3.23
N ARG A 90 -14.86 13.36 -2.81
CA ARG A 90 -15.29 13.30 -1.39
C ARG A 90 -15.65 11.89 -0.92
N ASN A 91 -15.80 10.93 -1.85
CA ASN A 91 -16.13 9.53 -1.55
C ASN A 91 -14.89 8.63 -1.56
N THR A 92 -13.73 9.21 -1.28
CA THR A 92 -12.47 8.47 -1.22
C THR A 92 -12.39 7.68 0.08
N TRP A 93 -11.85 6.47 0.01
CA TRP A 93 -11.63 5.64 1.19
C TRP A 93 -10.70 6.32 2.19
N PHE A 94 -11.03 6.29 3.50
CA PHE A 94 -10.29 7.00 4.56
C PHE A 94 -8.79 6.64 4.63
N GLY A 95 -8.42 5.42 4.24
CA GLY A 95 -7.03 4.96 4.23
C GLY A 95 -6.23 5.43 3.00
N TYR A 96 -6.87 6.07 2.02
CA TYR A 96 -6.24 6.43 0.75
C TYR A 96 -5.08 7.43 0.93
N GLU A 97 -5.34 8.54 1.61
CA GLU A 97 -4.34 9.59 1.84
C GLU A 97 -3.16 9.04 2.67
N ASN A 98 -3.47 8.25 3.70
CA ASN A 98 -2.47 7.62 4.56
C ASN A 98 -1.62 6.57 3.84
N LEU A 99 -2.05 6.04 2.68
CA LEU A 99 -1.30 5.08 1.88
C LEU A 99 -0.61 5.71 0.67
N MET A 100 -0.67 7.04 0.51
CA MET A 100 -0.01 7.73 -0.61
C MET A 100 1.52 7.54 -0.62
N PHE A 101 2.14 7.34 0.55
CA PHE A 101 3.58 7.04 0.66
C PHE A 101 4.00 5.81 -0.16
N LEU A 102 3.08 4.88 -0.43
CA LEU A 102 3.37 3.72 -1.27
C LEU A 102 3.81 4.11 -2.68
N LEU A 103 3.41 5.27 -3.19
CA LEU A 103 3.80 5.78 -4.50
C LEU A 103 5.26 6.22 -4.54
N ASP A 104 5.79 6.74 -3.42
CA ASP A 104 7.17 7.18 -3.32
C ASP A 104 8.14 6.01 -3.55
N GLY A 105 7.77 4.82 -3.07
CA GLY A 105 8.50 3.56 -3.31
C GLY A 105 8.31 2.95 -4.71
N GLU A 106 7.37 3.46 -5.54
CA GLU A 106 7.15 2.97 -6.91
C GLU A 106 7.74 3.87 -8.00
N ALA A 107 8.00 5.14 -7.70
CA ALA A 107 8.39 6.18 -8.67
C ALA A 107 9.66 5.86 -9.50
N VAL A 108 10.60 5.05 -9.00
CA VAL A 108 11.88 4.80 -9.69
C VAL A 108 11.76 3.83 -10.88
N LYS A 109 10.70 3.02 -10.96
CA LYS A 109 10.56 2.06 -12.09
C LYS A 109 10.07 2.67 -13.40
N ASP A 110 9.40 3.83 -13.39
CA ASP A 110 8.85 4.42 -14.62
C ASP A 110 9.89 5.21 -15.44
N SER A 111 11.03 5.58 -14.84
CA SER A 111 12.07 6.34 -15.54
C SER A 111 12.90 5.53 -16.55
N ASN A 112 12.79 4.19 -16.58
CA ASN A 112 13.63 3.35 -17.45
C ASN A 112 12.88 2.69 -18.64
N SER A 113 11.63 3.08 -18.91
CA SER A 113 10.83 2.50 -20.02
C SER A 113 10.68 3.39 -21.26
N LYS A 114 11.47 4.47 -21.39
CA LYS A 114 11.46 5.36 -22.57
C LYS A 114 12.86 5.66 -23.12
N GLN A 115 13.69 4.66 -23.35
CA GLN A 115 14.91 4.81 -24.16
C GLN A 115 15.21 3.54 -25.00
N HIS A 116 14.28 3.13 -25.86
CA HIS A 116 14.65 2.32 -27.03
C HIS A 116 13.55 2.35 -28.10
N ALA A 117 13.61 3.34 -29.00
CA ALA A 117 13.07 3.27 -30.37
C ALA A 117 13.37 4.58 -31.10
N GLN A 118 14.65 4.91 -31.26
CA GLN A 118 15.06 5.81 -32.35
C GLN A 118 16.52 5.56 -32.69
N SER A 119 16.74 4.72 -33.70
CA SER A 119 17.90 4.69 -34.59
C SER A 119 17.48 3.96 -35.86
#